data_AF-A0A066YX60-F1
#
_entry.id   AF-A0A066YX60-F1
#
_cell.length_a   1.000
_cell.length_b   1.000
_cell.length_c   1.000
_cell.angle_alpha   90.00
_cell.angle_beta   90.00
_cell.angle_gamma   90.00
#
_symmetry.space_group_name_H-M   'P 1'
#
loop_
_entity.id
_entity.type
_entity.pdbx_description
1 polymer ?
#
loop_
_entity_poly.entity_id
_entity_poly.type
_entity_poly.pdbx_seq_one_letter_code
_entity_poly.pdbx_strand_id
1 'polypeptide(L)'
;MRVLPAVLAGTVLSVLAGSQARSIVVPVPIVVGGISFPLPMAFLLPLLPVCLFLYGWGRADAVGERTAVRRVALLDAAAVLGATGLAAAVGFHSATGVMVARDFAGYLGLALVVRWCAGVLAAGLAVSVFPFVCASLGVRHGVPRVWAWPFLPAGSVPAALEVLVLLTVGVLLLWRGPLERSRQADLAAG
;
A
#
# COMPACT_ATOMS: atom_id res chain seq x y z
N MET A 1 -1.02 10.38 17.26
CA MET A 1 -0.11 10.15 16.13
C MET A 1 0.44 11.47 15.58
N ARG A 2 1.74 11.75 15.70
CA ARG A 2 2.37 12.95 15.10
C ARG A 2 2.61 12.81 13.57
N VAL A 3 2.49 11.59 13.04
CA VAL A 3 2.85 11.25 11.66
C VAL A 3 1.65 11.30 10.70
N LEU A 4 0.41 11.28 11.22
CA LEU A 4 -0.81 11.37 10.42
C LEU A 4 -0.83 12.56 9.43
N PRO A 5 -0.50 13.80 9.80
CA PRO A 5 -0.47 14.90 8.82
C PRO A 5 0.59 14.68 7.72
N ALA A 6 1.72 14.05 8.04
CA ALA A 6 2.74 13.71 7.04
C ALA A 6 2.28 12.59 6.10
N VAL A 7 1.52 11.60 6.60
CA VAL A 7 0.92 10.54 5.77
C VAL A 7 -0.15 11.14 4.85
N LEU A 8 -1.02 12.00 5.38
CA LEU A 8 -2.05 12.67 4.59
C LEU A 8 -1.43 13.57 3.51
N ALA A 9 -0.45 14.40 3.88
CA ALA A 9 0.29 15.24 2.93
C ALA A 9 1.01 14.40 1.87
N GLY A 10 1.70 13.34 2.27
CA GLY A 10 2.36 12.41 1.35
C GLY A 10 1.37 11.74 0.39
N THR A 11 0.19 11.33 0.88
CA THR A 11 -0.85 10.69 0.06
C THR A 11 -1.39 11.67 -0.98
N VAL A 12 -1.74 12.89 -0.55
CA VAL A 12 -2.23 13.95 -1.45
C VAL A 12 -1.16 14.34 -2.47
N LEU A 13 0.09 14.52 -2.03
CA LEU A 13 1.21 14.84 -2.91
C LEU A 13 1.49 13.73 -3.91
N SER A 14 1.44 12.45 -3.51
CA SER A 14 1.65 11.31 -4.41
C SER A 14 0.57 11.24 -5.50
N VAL A 15 -0.69 11.49 -5.16
CA VAL A 15 -1.78 11.48 -6.15
C VAL A 15 -1.71 12.69 -7.07
N LEU A 16 -1.46 13.90 -6.55
CA LEU A 16 -1.31 15.12 -7.35
C LEU A 16 -0.06 15.08 -8.25
N ALA A 17 1.06 14.59 -7.74
CA ALA A 17 2.26 14.41 -8.54
C ALA A 17 2.03 13.33 -9.61
N GLY A 18 1.32 12.24 -9.29
CA GLY A 18 0.91 11.23 -10.25
C GLY A 18 -0.02 11.76 -11.36
N SER A 19 -0.95 12.66 -11.04
CA SER A 19 -1.84 13.26 -12.05
C SER A 19 -1.11 14.21 -12.99
N GLN A 20 -0.03 14.85 -12.52
CA GLN A 20 0.78 15.82 -13.29
C GLN A 20 2.02 15.20 -13.95
N ALA A 21 2.45 14.01 -13.53
CA ALA A 21 3.66 13.37 -14.02
C ALA A 21 3.53 12.98 -15.50
N ARG A 22 4.21 13.72 -16.37
CA ARG A 22 4.46 13.30 -17.74
C ARG A 22 5.51 12.18 -17.73
N SER A 23 5.06 10.93 -17.79
CA SER A 23 5.85 9.70 -18.07
C SER A 23 7.34 9.76 -17.71
N ILE A 24 7.67 9.97 -16.44
CA ILE A 24 9.05 9.82 -15.95
C ILE A 24 9.28 8.33 -15.70
N VAL A 25 10.25 7.77 -16.40
CA VAL A 25 10.56 6.34 -16.43
C VAL A 25 11.88 6.11 -15.72
N VAL A 26 11.89 5.22 -14.73
CA VAL A 26 13.11 4.76 -14.04
C VAL A 26 13.51 3.41 -14.62
N PRO A 27 14.74 3.24 -15.14
CA PRO A 27 15.20 1.94 -15.62
C PRO A 27 15.40 1.01 -14.43
N VAL A 28 14.66 -0.09 -14.35
CA VAL A 28 14.83 -1.12 -13.33
C VAL A 28 15.53 -2.32 -13.97
N PRO A 29 16.66 -2.80 -13.39
CA PRO A 29 17.36 -3.97 -13.90
C PRO A 29 16.48 -5.21 -13.69
N ILE A 30 16.02 -5.84 -14.76
CA ILE A 30 15.31 -7.12 -14.67
C ILE A 30 16.36 -8.21 -14.46
N VAL A 31 16.32 -8.86 -13.30
CA VAL A 31 17.25 -9.95 -12.94
C VAL A 31 17.06 -11.19 -13.84
N VAL A 32 15.87 -11.34 -14.44
CA VAL A 32 15.52 -12.44 -15.35
C VAL A 32 15.42 -11.91 -16.78
N GLY A 33 16.46 -12.13 -17.58
CA GLY A 33 16.45 -11.85 -19.03
C GLY A 33 17.32 -10.70 -19.51
N GLY A 34 17.99 -9.94 -18.63
CA GLY A 34 19.05 -9.00 -19.02
C GLY A 34 18.61 -7.72 -19.75
N ILE A 35 17.30 -7.46 -19.86
CA ILE A 35 16.74 -6.27 -20.50
C ILE A 35 16.25 -5.34 -19.39
N SER A 36 16.54 -4.03 -19.46
CA SER A 36 16.02 -3.05 -18.49
C SER A 36 14.53 -2.78 -18.74
N PHE A 37 13.68 -2.90 -17.71
CA PHE A 37 12.27 -2.52 -17.84
C PHE A 37 12.09 -1.05 -17.44
N PRO A 38 11.41 -0.25 -18.27
CA PRO A 38 10.99 1.09 -17.86
C PRO A 38 9.95 0.97 -16.74
N LEU A 39 10.30 1.25 -15.48
CA LEU A 39 9.34 1.35 -14.37
C LEU A 39 8.91 2.82 -14.22
N PRO A 40 7.65 3.18 -14.54
CA PRO A 40 7.15 4.51 -14.29
C PRO A 40 7.29 4.90 -12.81
N MET A 41 7.83 6.08 -12.56
CA MET A 41 7.97 6.62 -11.20
C MET A 41 6.63 6.68 -10.47
N ALA A 42 5.53 6.85 -11.22
CA ALA A 42 4.15 6.83 -10.73
C ALA A 42 3.81 5.58 -9.90
N PHE A 43 4.46 4.44 -10.12
CA PHE A 43 4.24 3.22 -9.33
C PHE A 43 4.93 3.22 -7.96
N LEU A 44 5.95 4.06 -7.79
CA LEU A 44 6.69 4.21 -6.52
C LEU A 44 6.13 5.34 -5.65
N LEU A 45 5.48 6.34 -6.26
CA LEU A 45 4.82 7.44 -5.55
C LEU A 45 3.83 6.97 -4.46
N PRO A 46 2.92 6.00 -4.70
CA PRO A 46 1.98 5.54 -3.68
C PRO A 46 2.65 4.73 -2.55
N LEU A 47 3.89 4.29 -2.75
CA LEU A 47 4.65 3.51 -1.77
C LEU A 47 5.14 4.38 -0.60
N LEU A 48 5.52 5.62 -0.88
CA LEU A 48 6.00 6.59 0.11
C LEU A 48 5.00 6.85 1.26
N PRO A 49 3.72 7.19 1.01
CA PRO A 49 2.75 7.36 2.07
C PRO A 49 2.44 6.06 2.84
N VAL A 50 2.49 4.89 2.20
CA VAL A 50 2.32 3.60 2.90
C VAL A 50 3.50 3.31 3.84
N CYS A 51 4.73 3.59 3.42
CA CYS A 51 5.91 3.46 4.27
C CYS A 51 5.87 4.44 5.46
N LEU A 52 5.46 5.70 5.23
CA LEU A 52 5.27 6.68 6.30
C LEU A 52 4.17 6.25 7.29
N PHE A 53 3.10 5.65 6.79
CA PHE A 53 2.02 5.10 7.60
C PHE A 53 2.54 3.95 8.49
N LEU A 54 3.25 2.98 7.91
CA LEU A 54 3.86 1.87 8.65
C LEU A 54 4.90 2.36 9.66
N TYR A 55 5.72 3.34 9.30
CA TYR A 55 6.71 3.94 10.20
C TYR A 55 6.05 4.66 11.39
N GLY A 56 5.00 5.45 11.12
CA GLY A 56 4.21 6.11 12.16
C GLY A 56 3.54 5.12 13.10
N TRP A 57 3.10 3.98 12.58
CA TRP A 57 2.47 2.92 13.37
C TRP A 57 3.47 2.12 14.20
N GLY A 58 4.65 1.82 13.65
CA GLY A 58 5.71 1.12 14.40
C GLY A 58 6.26 1.92 15.58
N ARG A 59 6.08 3.25 15.56
CA ARG A 59 6.51 4.19 16.61
C ARG A 59 5.40 4.60 17.57
N ALA A 60 4.15 4.22 17.31
CA ALA A 60 3.05 4.46 18.22
C ALA A 60 3.18 3.53 19.44
N ASP A 61 3.26 4.08 20.65
CA ASP A 61 3.36 3.29 21.87
C ASP A 61 2.15 2.36 22.00
N ALA A 62 2.39 1.06 21.86
CA ALA A 62 1.37 0.03 22.04
C ALA A 62 0.75 0.07 23.45
N VAL A 63 1.43 0.70 24.41
CA VAL A 63 0.93 0.93 25.78
C VAL A 63 -0.13 2.04 25.81
N GLY A 64 0.03 3.11 25.02
CA GLY A 64 -0.96 4.19 24.91
C GLY A 64 -2.21 3.80 24.10
N GLU A 65 -2.06 2.88 23.13
CA GLU A 65 -3.21 2.32 22.40
C GLU A 65 -4.03 1.34 23.26
N ARG A 66 -3.46 0.75 24.32
CA ARG A 66 -4.18 -0.17 25.23
C ARG A 66 -5.21 0.51 26.12
N THR A 67 -5.02 1.78 26.46
CA THR A 67 -5.94 2.56 27.30
C THR A 67 -6.91 3.42 26.49
N ALA A 68 -6.73 3.46 25.16
CA ALA A 68 -7.60 4.22 24.28
C ALA A 68 -8.98 3.56 24.16
N VAL A 69 -10.03 4.28 24.56
CA VAL A 69 -11.44 3.87 24.42
C VAL A 69 -11.84 3.76 22.93
N ARG A 70 -11.05 4.34 22.02
CA ARG A 70 -11.26 4.30 20.56
C ARG A 70 -10.11 3.56 19.87
N ARG A 71 -10.45 2.75 18.86
CA ARG A 71 -9.49 2.08 17.98
C ARG A 71 -8.83 3.10 17.04
N VAL A 72 -7.83 3.83 17.54
CA VAL A 72 -7.17 4.94 16.81
C VAL A 72 -6.55 4.45 15.49
N ALA A 73 -5.99 3.25 15.49
CA ALA A 73 -5.57 2.51 14.30
C ALA A 73 -6.60 2.47 13.14
N LEU A 74 -7.88 2.31 13.46
CA LEU A 74 -8.95 2.28 12.45
C LEU A 74 -9.29 3.66 11.93
N LEU A 75 -9.28 4.67 12.79
CA LEU A 75 -9.52 6.06 12.41
C LEU A 75 -8.40 6.58 11.50
N ASP A 76 -7.15 6.24 11.80
CA ASP A 76 -6.01 6.60 10.96
C ASP A 76 -6.08 5.92 9.60
N ALA A 77 -6.37 4.61 9.55
CA ALA A 77 -6.57 3.89 8.29
C ALA A 77 -7.74 4.49 7.47
N ALA A 78 -8.85 4.83 8.13
CA ALA A 78 -10.00 5.46 7.48
C ALA A 78 -9.68 6.88 6.99
N ALA A 79 -8.93 7.67 7.74
CA ALA A 79 -8.51 9.02 7.34
C ALA A 79 -7.59 8.99 6.11
N VAL A 80 -6.64 8.06 6.09
CA VAL A 80 -5.71 7.85 4.97
C VAL A 80 -6.47 7.35 3.73
N LEU A 81 -7.40 6.41 3.88
CA LEU A 81 -8.27 5.97 2.79
C LEU A 81 -9.17 7.09 2.28
N GLY A 82 -9.77 7.88 3.18
CA GLY A 82 -10.59 9.03 2.83
C GLY A 82 -9.81 10.09 2.05
N ALA A 83 -8.59 10.40 2.48
CA ALA A 83 -7.71 11.32 1.76
C ALA A 83 -7.28 10.78 0.40
N THR A 84 -7.05 9.46 0.29
CA THR A 84 -6.78 8.81 -1.00
C THR A 84 -7.98 8.92 -1.92
N GLY A 85 -9.19 8.61 -1.43
CA GLY A 85 -10.42 8.70 -2.20
C GLY A 85 -10.71 10.12 -2.66
N LEU A 86 -10.50 11.11 -1.80
CA LEU A 86 -10.64 12.52 -2.15
C LEU A 86 -9.62 12.95 -3.21
N ALA A 87 -8.34 12.58 -3.03
CA ALA A 87 -7.31 12.89 -4.00
C ALA A 87 -7.54 12.16 -5.34
N ALA A 88 -8.07 10.94 -5.30
CA ALA A 88 -8.47 10.18 -6.49
C ALA A 88 -9.64 10.84 -7.22
N ALA A 89 -10.63 11.37 -6.49
CA ALA A 89 -11.74 12.13 -7.07
C ALA A 89 -11.24 13.41 -7.75
N VAL A 90 -10.29 14.12 -7.14
CA VAL A 90 -9.62 15.29 -7.74
C VAL A 90 -8.77 14.87 -8.96
N GLY A 91 -8.14 13.70 -8.91
CA GLY A 91 -7.31 13.15 -9.99
C GLY A 91 -8.08 12.34 -11.04
N PHE A 92 -9.40 12.19 -10.93
CA PHE A 92 -10.21 11.27 -11.76
C PHE A 92 -10.14 11.59 -13.25
N HIS A 93 -9.89 12.86 -13.58
CA HIS A 93 -9.66 13.39 -14.92
C HIS A 93 -8.41 12.82 -15.60
N SER A 94 -7.53 12.15 -14.85
CA SER A 94 -6.28 11.55 -15.32
C SER A 94 -6.28 10.05 -15.06
N ALA A 95 -6.08 9.25 -16.11
CA ALA A 95 -5.95 7.79 -16.00
C ALA A 95 -4.84 7.40 -15.00
N THR A 96 -3.74 8.17 -14.96
CA THR A 96 -2.62 7.98 -14.03
C THR A 96 -3.03 8.25 -12.58
N GLY A 97 -3.87 9.26 -12.33
CA GLY A 97 -4.38 9.56 -10.98
C GLY A 97 -5.22 8.41 -10.41
N VAL A 98 -6.09 7.82 -11.25
CA VAL A 98 -6.87 6.63 -10.89
C VAL A 98 -5.98 5.43 -10.60
N MET A 99 -4.94 5.20 -11.41
CA MET A 99 -3.97 4.13 -11.18
C MET A 99 -3.23 4.31 -9.86
N VAL A 100 -2.72 5.50 -9.56
CA VAL A 100 -2.00 5.78 -8.31
C VAL A 100 -2.89 5.57 -7.08
N ALA A 101 -4.14 6.01 -7.14
CA ALA A 101 -5.09 5.81 -6.04
C ALA A 101 -5.44 4.33 -5.81
N ARG A 102 -5.68 3.59 -6.89
CA ARG A 102 -5.90 2.14 -6.85
C ARG A 102 -4.68 1.44 -6.28
N ASP A 103 -3.49 1.75 -6.78
CA ASP A 103 -2.25 1.08 -6.36
C ASP A 103 -1.94 1.40 -4.90
N PHE A 104 -2.17 2.64 -4.45
CA PHE A 104 -2.09 2.99 -3.03
C PHE A 104 -3.01 2.13 -2.15
N ALA A 105 -4.29 2.01 -2.54
CA ALA A 105 -5.25 1.18 -1.81
C ALA A 105 -4.81 -0.29 -1.77
N GLY A 106 -4.24 -0.80 -2.87
CA GLY A 106 -3.70 -2.16 -2.96
C GLY A 106 -2.51 -2.37 -2.04
N TYR A 107 -1.53 -1.45 -2.07
CA TYR A 107 -0.36 -1.50 -1.20
C TYR A 107 -0.72 -1.38 0.28
N LEU A 108 -1.69 -0.53 0.62
CA LEU A 108 -2.20 -0.41 1.98
C LEU A 108 -2.89 -1.70 2.44
N GLY A 109 -3.74 -2.29 1.61
CA GLY A 109 -4.37 -3.58 1.88
C GLY A 109 -3.34 -4.69 2.12
N LEU A 110 -2.36 -4.80 1.22
CA LEU A 110 -1.25 -5.75 1.35
C LEU A 110 -0.45 -5.52 2.65
N ALA A 111 -0.13 -4.26 2.97
CA ALA A 111 0.58 -3.89 4.19
C ALA A 111 -0.17 -4.37 5.44
N LEU A 112 -1.49 -4.17 5.48
CA LEU A 112 -2.35 -4.58 6.60
C LEU A 112 -2.39 -6.10 6.77
N VAL A 113 -2.54 -6.83 5.66
CA VAL A 113 -2.57 -8.30 5.67
C VAL A 113 -1.23 -8.87 6.14
N VAL A 114 -0.12 -8.44 5.55
CA VAL A 114 1.21 -8.95 5.90
C VAL A 114 1.57 -8.57 7.32
N ARG A 115 1.23 -7.34 7.76
CA ARG A 115 1.46 -6.91 9.15
C ARG A 115 0.73 -7.82 10.14
N TRP A 116 -0.50 -8.19 9.84
CA TRP A 116 -1.28 -9.06 10.72
C TRP A 116 -0.65 -10.46 10.86
N CYS A 117 -0.09 -11.00 9.77
CA CYS A 117 0.55 -12.32 9.75
C CYS A 117 1.98 -12.34 10.33
N ALA A 118 2.80 -11.34 10.00
CA ALA A 118 4.26 -11.38 10.14
C ALA A 118 4.89 -10.11 10.74
N GLY A 119 4.08 -9.17 11.21
CA GLY A 119 4.54 -7.96 11.88
C GLY A 119 4.92 -6.80 10.94
N VAL A 120 5.28 -5.67 11.54
CA VAL A 120 5.45 -4.38 10.82
C VAL A 120 6.66 -4.36 9.87
N LEU A 121 7.76 -5.04 10.22
CA LEU A 121 8.96 -5.11 9.38
C LEU A 121 8.70 -5.91 8.10
N ALA A 122 8.04 -7.06 8.23
CA ALA A 122 7.65 -7.89 7.09
C ALA A 122 6.69 -7.14 6.16
N ALA A 123 5.74 -6.37 6.71
CA ALA A 123 4.83 -5.54 5.92
C ALA A 123 5.58 -4.47 5.11
N GLY A 124 6.53 -3.77 5.72
CA GLY A 124 7.36 -2.78 5.03
C GLY A 124 8.17 -3.40 3.89
N LEU A 125 8.80 -4.55 4.14
CA LEU A 125 9.55 -5.29 3.13
C LEU A 125 8.65 -5.78 1.99
N ALA A 126 7.50 -6.38 2.31
CA ALA A 126 6.58 -6.91 1.32
C ALA A 126 6.08 -5.81 0.37
N VAL A 127 5.63 -4.68 0.91
CA VAL A 127 5.14 -3.55 0.09
C VAL A 127 6.25 -2.93 -0.75
N SER A 128 7.48 -2.87 -0.22
CA SER A 128 8.63 -2.32 -0.94
C SER A 128 9.11 -3.24 -2.07
N VAL A 129 9.10 -4.55 -1.86
CA VAL A 129 9.59 -5.55 -2.82
C VAL A 129 8.54 -5.90 -3.88
N PHE A 130 7.25 -5.81 -3.54
CA PHE A 130 6.15 -6.23 -4.41
C PHE A 130 6.13 -5.58 -5.81
N PRO A 131 6.32 -4.26 -5.99
CA PRO A 131 6.37 -3.67 -7.33
C PRO A 131 7.51 -4.23 -8.18
N PHE A 132 8.65 -4.55 -7.58
CA PHE A 132 9.78 -5.16 -8.28
C PHE A 132 9.48 -6.62 -8.68
N VAL A 133 8.77 -7.36 -7.83
CA VAL A 133 8.28 -8.71 -8.16
C VAL A 133 7.29 -8.65 -9.32
N CYS A 134 6.38 -7.67 -9.31
CA CYS A 134 5.45 -7.44 -10.41
C CYS A 134 6.17 -7.02 -11.70
N ALA A 135 7.20 -6.17 -11.61
CA ALA A 135 7.98 -5.75 -12.77
C ALA A 135 8.77 -6.92 -13.39
N SER A 136 9.36 -7.77 -12.55
CA SER A 136 10.23 -8.86 -12.99
C SER A 136 9.48 -10.12 -13.43
N LEU A 137 8.40 -10.50 -12.73
CA LEU A 137 7.67 -11.74 -12.97
C LEU A 137 6.25 -11.50 -13.52
N GLY A 138 5.72 -10.31 -13.33
CA GLY A 138 4.34 -9.95 -13.65
C GLY A 138 4.12 -9.56 -15.10
N VAL A 139 5.17 -9.25 -15.87
CA VAL A 139 5.05 -8.88 -17.29
C VAL A 139 5.64 -9.99 -18.16
N ARG A 140 4.81 -10.56 -19.07
CA ARG A 140 5.26 -11.57 -20.03
C ARG A 140 4.96 -11.07 -21.44
N HIS A 141 6.00 -10.96 -22.28
CA HIS A 141 5.89 -10.43 -23.65
C HIS A 141 5.19 -9.05 -23.73
N GLY A 142 5.44 -8.17 -22.75
CA GLY A 142 4.81 -6.84 -22.68
C GLY A 142 3.36 -6.85 -22.17
N VAL A 143 2.79 -8.02 -21.88
CA VAL A 143 1.44 -8.15 -21.32
C VAL A 143 1.53 -8.39 -19.81
N PRO A 144 0.93 -7.52 -18.97
CA PRO A 144 0.86 -7.75 -17.53
C PRO A 144 -0.08 -8.91 -17.20
N ARG A 145 0.35 -9.78 -16.29
CA ARG A 145 -0.48 -10.84 -15.70
C ARG A 145 -1.51 -10.21 -14.76
N VAL A 146 -2.62 -10.92 -14.55
CA VAL A 146 -3.76 -10.44 -13.72
C VAL A 146 -3.36 -10.05 -12.30
N TRP A 147 -2.46 -10.83 -11.66
CA TRP A 147 -1.97 -10.57 -10.31
C TRP A 147 -1.00 -9.39 -10.21
N ALA A 148 -0.44 -8.93 -11.34
CA ALA A 148 0.47 -7.80 -11.39
C ALA A 148 -0.33 -6.49 -11.52
N TRP A 149 -1.30 -6.30 -10.62
CA TRP A 149 -2.28 -5.22 -10.68
C TRP A 149 -1.71 -3.81 -10.90
N PRO A 150 -0.50 -3.44 -10.38
CA PRO A 150 0.02 -2.10 -10.63
C PRO A 150 0.18 -1.82 -12.13
N PHE A 151 0.56 -2.83 -12.92
CA PHE A 151 0.78 -2.69 -14.36
C PHE A 151 -0.49 -2.74 -15.20
N LEU A 152 -1.65 -3.04 -14.59
CA LEU A 152 -2.92 -3.08 -15.32
C LEU A 152 -3.46 -1.65 -15.55
N PRO A 153 -4.14 -1.39 -16.68
CA PRO A 153 -4.67 -0.08 -17.02
C PRO A 153 -5.69 0.42 -15.99
N ALA A 154 -5.93 1.73 -15.93
CA ALA A 154 -6.81 2.38 -14.95
C ALA A 154 -8.22 1.76 -14.86
N GLY A 155 -8.81 1.41 -16.01
CA GLY A 155 -10.15 0.80 -16.11
C GLY A 155 -10.19 -0.72 -15.92
N SER A 156 -9.10 -1.34 -15.48
CA SER A 156 -9.03 -2.79 -15.33
C SER A 156 -9.86 -3.27 -14.14
N VAL A 157 -10.99 -3.92 -14.44
CA VAL A 157 -11.86 -4.60 -13.47
C VAL A 157 -11.10 -5.60 -12.58
N PRO A 158 -10.23 -6.50 -13.10
CA PRO A 158 -9.53 -7.44 -12.23
C PRO A 158 -8.59 -6.73 -11.24
N ALA A 159 -7.92 -5.66 -11.66
CA ALA A 159 -7.08 -4.86 -10.76
C ALA A 159 -7.89 -4.22 -9.63
N ALA A 160 -9.06 -3.66 -9.97
CA ALA A 160 -9.94 -3.05 -8.99
C ALA A 160 -10.48 -4.07 -7.98
N LEU A 161 -10.86 -5.27 -8.44
CA LEU A 161 -11.32 -6.34 -7.57
C LEU A 161 -10.21 -6.85 -6.63
N GLU A 162 -9.01 -7.09 -7.14
CA GLU A 162 -7.88 -7.54 -6.31
C GLU A 162 -7.55 -6.53 -5.21
N VAL A 163 -7.50 -5.24 -5.56
CA VAL A 163 -7.26 -4.17 -4.59
C VAL A 163 -8.39 -4.06 -3.58
N LEU A 164 -9.64 -4.17 -4.02
CA LEU A 164 -10.80 -4.15 -3.11
C LEU A 164 -10.75 -5.32 -2.12
N VAL A 165 -10.42 -6.52 -2.59
CA VAL A 165 -10.29 -7.72 -1.75
C VAL A 165 -9.14 -7.54 -0.75
N LEU A 166 -7.95 -7.14 -1.19
CA LEU A 166 -6.81 -6.90 -0.31
C LEU A 166 -7.12 -5.84 0.75
N LEU A 167 -7.80 -4.76 0.35
CA LEU A 167 -8.15 -3.69 1.26
C LEU A 167 -9.21 -4.13 2.28
N THR A 168 -10.28 -4.77 1.82
CA THR A 168 -11.35 -5.26 2.70
C THR A 168 -10.82 -6.29 3.69
N VAL A 169 -10.03 -7.26 3.23
CA VAL A 169 -9.37 -8.23 4.11
C VAL A 169 -8.42 -7.53 5.08
N GLY A 170 -7.58 -6.63 4.61
CA GLY A 170 -6.65 -5.87 5.47
C GLY A 170 -7.37 -5.08 6.56
N VAL A 171 -8.48 -4.41 6.22
CA VAL A 171 -9.33 -3.68 7.19
C VAL A 171 -9.99 -4.68 8.15
N LEU A 172 -10.54 -5.79 7.68
CA LEU A 172 -11.13 -6.81 8.55
C LEU A 172 -10.11 -7.41 9.54
N LEU A 173 -8.88 -7.65 9.09
CA LEU A 173 -7.80 -8.13 9.96
C LEU A 173 -7.36 -7.05 10.96
N LEU A 174 -7.37 -5.78 10.56
CA LEU A 174 -7.17 -4.66 11.48
C LEU A 174 -8.23 -4.63 12.58
N TRP A 175 -9.48 -5.02 12.28
CA TRP A 175 -10.54 -5.15 13.28
C TRP A 175 -10.34 -6.33 14.25
N ARG A 176 -9.69 -7.41 13.82
CA ARG A 176 -9.48 -8.62 14.65
C ARG A 176 -8.31 -8.49 15.63
N GLY A 177 -7.33 -7.64 15.34
CA GLY A 177 -6.10 -7.50 16.15
C GLY A 177 -5.03 -8.56 15.82
N PRO A 178 -3.75 -8.33 16.16
CA PRO A 178 -2.62 -9.10 15.62
C PRO A 178 -2.52 -10.54 16.15
N LEU A 179 -2.17 -11.52 15.30
CA LEU A 179 -1.89 -12.91 15.70
C LEU A 179 -0.67 -13.07 16.60
N GLU A 180 0.31 -12.17 16.52
CA GLU A 180 1.48 -12.21 17.41
C GLU A 180 1.08 -12.16 18.88
N ARG A 181 -0.08 -11.55 19.21
CA ARG A 181 -0.60 -11.52 20.58
C ARG A 181 -1.06 -12.89 21.08
N SER A 182 -1.69 -13.72 20.25
CA SER A 182 -2.11 -15.06 20.68
C SER A 182 -0.89 -15.95 20.90
N ARG A 183 0.09 -15.91 19.98
CA ARG A 183 1.36 -16.65 20.16
C ARG A 183 2.13 -16.24 21.42
N GLN A 184 2.23 -14.95 21.72
CA GLN A 184 2.93 -14.48 22.93
C GLN A 184 2.20 -14.84 24.22
N ALA A 185 0.85 -14.85 24.21
CA ALA A 185 0.07 -15.29 25.35
C ALA A 185 0.24 -16.80 25.62
N ASP A 186 0.26 -17.62 24.55
CA ASP A 186 0.48 -19.07 24.65
C ASP A 186 1.89 -19.40 25.17
N LEU A 187 2.92 -18.66 24.72
CA LEU A 187 4.30 -18.84 25.19
C LEU A 187 4.54 -18.36 26.63
N ALA A 188 3.71 -17.46 27.16
CA ALA A 188 3.82 -16.98 28.54
C ALA A 188 3.06 -17.86 29.55
N ALA A 189 2.21 -18.77 29.06
CA ALA A 189 1.36 -19.65 29.86
C ALA A 189 1.90 -21.09 30.00
N GLY A 190 2.99 -21.43 29.31
CA GLY A 190 3.69 -22.72 29.40
C GLY A 190 5.08 -22.58 30.00
#